data_AF-A0AAV7LW11-F1
#
_entry.id   AF-A0AAV7LW11-F1
#
_cell.length_a   1.000
_cell.length_b   1.000
_cell.length_c   1.000
_cell.angle_alpha   90.00
_cell.angle_beta   90.00
_cell.angle_gamma   90.00
#
_symmetry.space_group_name_H-M   'P 1'
#
loop_
_entity.id
_entity.type
_entity.pdbx_description
1 polymer ?
#
loop_
_entity_poly.entity_id
_entity_poly.type
_entity_poly.pdbx_seq_one_letter_code
_entity_poly.pdbx_strand_id
1 'polypeptide(L)'
;MLLVLRLLAECNEAFIAKILLDSMQEGLIAMIPKSETAASDPAAYRPITMINPNIKVLAKILAVRLANEVTHLIHSDQCGFIPRPNTSMNVRRLMHVL
;
A
#
# COMPACT_ATOMS: atom_id res chain seq x y z
N MET A 1 -4.34 -24.47 6.71
CA MET A 1 -3.18 -24.77 7.58
C MET A 1 -1.86 -24.75 6.80
N LEU A 2 -1.72 -25.50 5.70
CA LEU A 2 -0.47 -25.55 4.89
C LEU A 2 0.00 -24.21 4.31
N LEU A 3 -0.91 -23.38 3.77
CA LEU A 3 -0.54 -22.10 3.14
C LEU A 3 0.07 -21.10 4.13
N VAL A 4 -0.44 -21.06 5.36
CA VAL A 4 0.06 -20.16 6.42
C VAL A 4 1.46 -20.56 6.86
N LEU A 5 1.72 -21.86 7.00
CA LEU A 5 3.05 -22.37 7.34
C LEU A 5 4.08 -22.04 6.25
N ARG A 6 3.68 -22.15 4.98
CA ARG A 6 4.54 -21.78 3.85
C ARG A 6 4.87 -20.30 3.84
N LEU A 7 3.86 -19.43 4.00
CA LEU A 7 4.08 -17.98 4.07
C LEU A 7 5.02 -17.61 5.22
N LEU A 8 4.85 -18.23 6.39
CA LEU A 8 5.72 -17.99 7.55
C LEU A 8 7.16 -18.39 7.25
N ALA A 9 7.38 -19.55 6.64
CA ALA A 9 8.71 -20.00 6.24
C ALA A 9 9.37 -19.01 5.26
N GLU A 10 8.65 -18.59 4.22
CA GLU A 10 9.13 -17.62 3.22
C GLU A 10 9.46 -16.26 3.86
N CYS A 11 8.61 -15.75 4.77
CA CYS A 11 8.88 -14.49 5.48
C CYS A 11 10.10 -14.59 6.39
N ASN A 12 10.28 -15.72 7.09
CA ASN A 12 11.42 -15.93 7.99
C ASN A 12 12.72 -16.04 7.20
N GLU A 13 12.70 -16.75 6.06
CA GLU A 13 13.85 -16.84 5.16
C GLU A 13 14.25 -15.45 4.66
N ALA A 14 13.30 -14.68 4.14
CA ALA A 14 13.55 -13.31 3.70
C ALA A 14 14.09 -12.41 4.84
N PHE A 15 13.56 -12.56 6.05
CA PHE A 15 14.01 -11.81 7.22
C PHE A 15 15.45 -12.16 7.62
N ILE A 16 15.80 -13.46 7.65
CA ILE A 16 17.16 -13.92 7.99
C ILE A 16 18.15 -13.48 6.91
N ALA A 17 17.79 -13.64 5.64
CA ALA A 17 18.62 -13.26 4.51
C ALA A 17 18.74 -11.73 4.34
N LYS A 18 17.85 -10.96 4.99
CA LYS A 18 17.71 -9.50 4.86
C LYS A 18 17.44 -9.03 3.42
N ILE A 19 16.89 -9.92 2.60
CA ILE A 19 16.51 -9.67 1.22
C ILE A 19 15.14 -10.30 0.97
N LEU A 20 14.34 -9.72 0.08
CA LEU A 20 13.12 -10.37 -0.37
C LEU A 20 13.48 -11.54 -1.29
N LEU A 21 12.68 -12.61 -1.27
CA LEU A 21 12.80 -13.70 -2.24
C LEU A 21 12.47 -13.19 -3.65
N ASP A 22 13.06 -13.76 -4.69
CA ASP A 22 12.84 -13.33 -6.09
C ASP A 22 11.35 -13.30 -6.45
N SER A 23 10.61 -14.33 -6.05
CA SER A 23 9.16 -14.42 -6.27
C SER A 23 8.35 -13.30 -5.60
N MET A 24 8.88 -12.66 -4.55
CA MET A 24 8.27 -11.51 -3.88
C MET A 24 8.64 -10.17 -4.53
N GLN A 25 9.70 -10.15 -5.35
CA GLN A 25 10.18 -8.97 -6.08
C GLN A 25 9.54 -8.86 -7.48
N GLU A 26 8.97 -9.95 -7.98
CA GLU A 26 8.26 -9.99 -9.26
C GLU A 26 6.87 -9.33 -9.19
N GLY A 27 6.46 -8.73 -10.31
CA GLY A 27 5.12 -8.19 -10.48
C GLY A 27 4.72 -8.02 -11.94
N LEU A 28 3.43 -8.20 -12.23
CA LEU A 28 2.87 -7.99 -13.57
C LEU A 28 2.31 -6.58 -13.69
N ILE A 29 2.70 -5.83 -14.72
CA ILE A 29 2.14 -4.50 -14.98
C ILE A 29 0.85 -4.66 -15.81
N ALA A 30 -0.27 -4.22 -15.25
CA ALA A 30 -1.54 -4.09 -15.95
C ALA A 30 -1.82 -2.62 -16.26
N MET A 31 -2.19 -2.30 -17.50
CA MET A 31 -2.54 -0.95 -17.91
C MET A 31 -4.04 -0.74 -17.75
N ILE A 32 -4.45 0.23 -16.93
CA ILE A 32 -5.87 0.55 -16.68
C ILE A 32 -6.17 1.98 -17.16
N PRO A 33 -7.14 2.18 -18.07
CA PRO A 33 -7.49 3.52 -18.52
C PRO A 33 -8.12 4.34 -17.37
N LYS A 34 -7.88 5.65 -17.32
CA LYS A 34 -8.47 6.55 -16.31
C LYS A 34 -10.00 6.60 -16.40
N SER A 35 -10.55 6.47 -17.61
CA SER A 35 -11.98 6.31 -17.91
C SER A 35 -12.13 5.62 -19.27
N GLU A 36 -13.28 4.99 -19.52
CA GLU A 36 -13.59 4.34 -20.82
C GLU A 36 -13.42 5.31 -22.01
N THR A 37 -13.82 6.57 -21.82
CA THR A 37 -13.72 7.62 -22.83
C THR A 37 -12.30 8.09 -23.11
N ALA A 38 -11.35 7.78 -22.23
CA ALA A 38 -9.96 8.20 -22.35
C ALA A 38 -9.04 7.09 -22.89
N ALA A 39 -9.59 5.91 -23.22
CA ALA A 39 -8.82 4.76 -23.72
C ALA A 39 -8.12 5.00 -25.07
N SER A 40 -8.49 6.05 -25.80
CA SER A 40 -7.80 6.45 -27.04
C SER A 40 -6.48 7.18 -26.82
N ASP A 41 -6.23 7.70 -25.61
CA ASP A 41 -5.00 8.41 -25.26
C ASP A 41 -4.10 7.51 -24.38
N PRO A 42 -2.92 7.08 -24.88
CA PRO A 42 -1.96 6.31 -24.09
C PRO A 42 -1.55 6.99 -22.77
N ALA A 43 -1.53 8.32 -22.71
CA ALA A 43 -1.19 9.06 -21.49
C ALA A 43 -2.29 8.97 -20.42
N ALA A 44 -3.50 8.56 -20.79
CA ALA A 44 -4.61 8.36 -19.87
C ALA A 44 -4.60 6.99 -19.17
N TYR A 45 -3.67 6.10 -19.50
CA TYR A 45 -3.52 4.83 -18.82
C TYR A 45 -2.68 4.96 -17.56
N ARG A 46 -3.11 4.27 -16.50
CA ARG A 46 -2.38 4.12 -15.26
C ARG A 46 -1.79 2.71 -15.20
N PRO A 47 -0.46 2.55 -15.11
CA PRO A 47 0.13 1.26 -14.82
C PRO A 47 -0.18 0.86 -13.37
N ILE A 48 -0.66 -0.37 -13.16
CA ILE A 48 -0.80 -0.99 -11.85
C ILE A 48 0.06 -2.24 -11.81
N THR A 49 0.99 -2.30 -10.86
CA THR A 49 1.81 -3.49 -10.62
C THR A 49 1.04 -4.48 -9.73
N MET A 50 0.70 -5.64 -10.30
CA MET A 50 0.22 -6.80 -9.57
C MET A 50 1.39 -7.58 -9.00
N ILE A 51 1.77 -7.24 -7.77
CA ILE A 51 2.82 -7.94 -7.01
C ILE A 51 2.30 -9.22 -6.35
N ASN A 52 3.23 -10.11 -5.98
CA ASN A 52 2.96 -11.35 -5.28
C ASN A 52 2.02 -11.15 -4.04
N PRO A 53 0.97 -11.97 -3.86
CA PRO A 53 0.08 -11.86 -2.71
C PRO A 53 0.77 -12.03 -1.34
N ASN A 54 1.83 -12.82 -1.26
CA ASN A 54 2.56 -13.10 -0.02
C ASN A 54 3.19 -11.81 0.54
N ILE A 55 3.81 -10.98 -0.32
CA ILE A 55 4.34 -9.69 0.09
C ILE A 55 3.22 -8.70 0.48
N LYS A 56 2.04 -8.78 -0.16
CA LYS A 56 0.86 -7.97 0.26
C LYS A 56 0.39 -8.33 1.66
N VAL A 57 0.37 -9.62 2.01
CA VAL A 57 0.01 -10.06 3.37
C VAL A 57 1.04 -9.57 4.38
N LEU A 58 2.34 -9.73 4.09
CA LEU A 58 3.41 -9.23 4.96
C LEU A 58 3.31 -7.70 5.16
N ALA A 59 3.14 -6.94 4.07
CA ALA A 59 2.96 -5.50 4.12
C ALA A 59 1.73 -5.10 4.95
N LYS A 60 0.62 -5.84 4.85
CA LYS A 60 -0.58 -5.59 5.65
C LYS A 60 -0.34 -5.86 7.15
N ILE A 61 0.37 -6.94 7.49
CA ILE A 61 0.74 -7.24 8.88
C ILE A 61 1.57 -6.09 9.46
N LEU A 62 2.58 -5.61 8.72
CA LEU A 62 3.40 -4.48 9.13
C LEU A 62 2.57 -3.21 9.29
N ALA A 63 1.72 -2.88 8.30
CA ALA A 63 0.86 -1.71 8.37
C ALA A 63 -0.07 -1.73 9.59
N VAL A 64 -0.64 -2.89 9.94
CA VAL A 64 -1.49 -3.03 11.13
C VAL A 64 -0.68 -2.83 12.41
N ARG A 65 0.53 -3.39 12.50
CA ARG A 65 1.40 -3.22 13.67
C ARG A 65 1.86 -1.76 13.85
N LEU A 66 2.15 -1.08 12.74
CA LEU A 66 2.63 0.30 12.74
C LEU A 66 1.51 1.34 12.84
N ALA A 67 0.25 0.94 12.64
CA ALA A 67 -0.88 1.87 12.55
C ALA A 67 -0.99 2.84 13.73
N ASN A 68 -0.72 2.38 14.96
CA ASN A 68 -0.76 3.23 16.15
C ASN A 68 0.48 4.12 16.25
N GLU A 69 1.66 3.56 16.02
CA GLU A 69 2.93 4.29 16.12
C GLU A 69 3.04 5.42 15.10
N VAL A 70 2.56 5.20 13.87
CA VAL A 70 2.60 6.21 12.81
C VAL A 70 1.87 7.49 13.21
N THR A 71 0.80 7.40 14.01
CA THR A 71 0.06 8.60 14.45
C THR A 71 0.87 9.53 15.33
N HIS A 72 1.90 9.00 16.03
CA HIS A 72 2.80 9.79 16.86
C HIS A 72 3.99 10.38 16.09
N LEU A 73 4.27 9.87 14.89
CA LEU A 73 5.43 10.26 14.07
C LEU A 73 5.08 11.29 12.98
N ILE A 74 3.82 11.35 12.57
CA ILE A 74 3.36 12.25 11.50
C ILE A 74 2.88 13.60 12.06
N HIS A 75 2.85 14.62 11.19
CA HIS A 75 2.28 15.91 11.54
C HIS A 75 0.76 15.81 11.81
N SER A 76 0.25 16.66 12.71
CA SER A 76 -1.17 16.73 13.07
C SER A 76 -2.11 16.99 11.90
N ASP A 77 -1.57 17.48 10.77
CA ASP A 77 -2.35 17.87 9.59
C ASP A 77 -2.45 16.76 8.54
N GLN A 78 -1.72 15.66 8.74
CA GLN A 78 -1.76 14.50 7.86
C GLN A 78 -3.09 13.74 8.04
N CYS A 79 -4.06 14.01 7.16
CA CYS A 79 -5.38 13.35 7.21
C CYS A 79 -5.53 12.18 6.22
N GLY A 80 -4.58 11.97 5.31
CA GLY A 80 -4.63 10.88 4.34
C GLY A 80 -4.00 9.59 4.88
N PHE A 81 -4.69 8.45 4.71
CA PHE A 81 -4.17 7.10 4.98
C PHE A 81 -3.80 6.79 6.44
N ILE A 82 -4.26 7.61 7.39
CA ILE A 82 -4.05 7.39 8.83
C ILE A 82 -5.29 6.71 9.42
N PRO A 83 -5.18 5.95 10.53
CA PRO A 83 -6.36 5.47 11.24
C PRO A 83 -7.15 6.64 11.84
N ARG A 84 -8.43 6.79 11.43
CA ARG A 84 -9.40 7.78 11.97
C ARG A 84 -9.37 9.27 11.50
N PRO A 85 -8.70 9.74 10.44
CA PRO A 85 -9.01 11.02 9.82
C PRO A 85 -9.97 10.86 8.64
N ASN A 86 -10.85 11.84 8.52
CA ASN A 86 -11.77 11.98 7.40
C ASN A 86 -11.18 12.97 6.39
N THR A 87 -11.29 12.70 5.09
CA THR A 87 -10.89 13.64 4.03
C THR A 87 -11.56 15.01 4.18
N SER A 88 -12.77 15.07 4.74
CA SER A 88 -13.45 16.33 5.07
C SER A 88 -12.68 17.22 6.04
N MET A 89 -11.73 16.67 6.81
CA MET A 89 -10.87 17.45 7.71
C MET A 89 -9.92 18.37 6.97
N ASN A 90 -9.46 17.96 5.78
CA ASN A 90 -8.63 18.83 4.93
C ASN A 90 -9.43 20.06 4.49
N VAL A 91 -10.69 19.87 4.09
CA VAL A 91 -11.59 20.97 3.71
C VAL A 91 -11.88 21.88 4.90
N ARG A 92 -12.24 21.31 6.06
CA ARG A 92 -12.50 22.11 7.28
C ARG A 92 -11.27 22.93 7.69
N ARG A 93 -10.08 22.34 7.67
CA ARG A 93 -8.84 23.04 8.04
C ARG A 93 -8.53 24.17 7.07
N LEU A 94 -8.71 23.95 5.76
CA LEU A 94 -8.56 25.01 4.76
C LEU A 94 -9.50 26.19 5.05
N MET A 95 -10.77 25.92 5.36
CA MET A 95 -11.75 26.97 5.70
C MET A 95 -11.45 27.72 7.01
N HIS A 96 -10.62 27.18 7.90
CA HIS A 96 -10.20 27.86 9.12
C HIS A 96 -8.95 28.74 8.92
N VAL A 97 -8.19 28.52 7.84
CA VAL A 97 -6.98 29.29 7.51
C VAL A 97 -7.30 30.48 6.60
N LEU A 98 -8.35 30.34 5.77
CA LEU A 98 -8.94 31.41 4.97
C LEU A 98 -9.80 32.35 5.83
#